data_AF-K9QFN9-F1
#
_entry.id   AF-K9QFN9-F1
#
_cell.length_a   1.000
_cell.length_b   1.000
_cell.length_c   1.000
_cell.angle_alpha   90.00
_cell.angle_beta   90.00
_cell.angle_gamma   90.00
#
_symmetry.space_group_name_H-M   'P 1'
#
loop_
_entity.id
_entity.type
_entity.pdbx_description
1 polymer ?
#
loop_
_entity_poly.entity_id
_entity_poly.type
_entity_poly.pdbx_seq_one_letter_code
_entity_poly.pdbx_strand_id
1 'polypeptide(L)'
;MHSRSIISNYPSVKQLLHALLFNTLSETTQVEKKQFIEFKKNHLYKDRDNSKILYISGVAQQLSKSHNSTAMDIADSIRAKLSATSGDVCQVKIVPPGWIYLELTPPFLATWLQHLVMGCLEQDGKMGKEEINSQFKDHNPANIFAVQYSHARCCSLILLGHQEGLIQLREPLPYNHPAFGQLLPQQPIPWLNHDKQLCLNLSTEKDLLAQLVQVVDDLVCASTSDAINWQKAALKLSQALENFWCQCRIWGDVKIYSPELAQARLGLVIITQRLLRFLLVEKLGVTAPWEL
;
A
#
# COMPACT_ATOMS: atom_id res chain seq x y z
N MET A 1 -19.29 -14.65 10.31
CA MET A 1 -17.85 -14.65 10.67
C MET A 1 -17.10 -15.58 9.73
N HIS A 2 -16.77 -15.17 8.50
CA HIS A 2 -15.74 -15.81 7.67
C HIS A 2 -15.30 -14.83 6.57
N SER A 3 -14.35 -13.96 6.90
CA SER A 3 -13.61 -13.13 5.93
C SER A 3 -12.13 -13.16 6.37
N ARG A 4 -11.49 -14.30 6.10
CA ARG A 4 -10.04 -14.56 6.13
C ARG A 4 -9.77 -15.20 4.76
N SER A 5 -8.76 -14.87 3.97
CA SER A 5 -7.47 -14.24 4.22
C SER A 5 -6.91 -13.93 2.83
N ILE A 6 -6.75 -12.66 2.46
CA ILE A 6 -6.11 -12.30 1.18
C ILE A 6 -4.70 -11.75 1.41
N ILE A 7 -4.29 -11.56 2.66
CA ILE A 7 -2.98 -11.05 2.94
C ILE A 7 -2.53 -11.73 4.23
N SER A 8 -1.83 -12.83 4.08
CA SER A 8 -1.11 -13.47 5.17
C SER A 8 0.34 -13.46 4.74
N ASN A 9 1.01 -12.35 5.03
CA ASN A 9 2.30 -12.36 5.72
C ASN A 9 2.84 -10.93 5.95
N TYR A 10 2.33 -9.88 5.26
CA TYR A 10 2.26 -8.50 5.77
C TYR A 10 1.16 -7.65 5.06
N PRO A 11 -0.02 -7.43 5.69
CA PRO A 11 -1.10 -6.62 5.13
C PRO A 11 -1.20 -5.25 5.76
N SER A 12 -1.32 -4.22 4.94
CA SER A 12 -1.54 -2.84 5.39
C SER A 12 -0.46 -2.29 6.34
N VAL A 13 0.16 -1.20 5.89
CA VAL A 13 1.06 -0.41 6.73
C VAL A 13 0.31 0.07 7.97
N LYS A 14 -0.93 0.54 7.81
CA LYS A 14 -1.75 1.01 8.91
C LYS A 14 -2.04 -0.07 9.95
N GLN A 15 -2.35 -1.30 9.52
CA GLN A 15 -2.57 -2.42 10.44
C GLN A 15 -1.27 -2.78 11.19
N LEU A 16 -0.13 -2.82 10.50
CA LEU A 16 1.16 -3.08 11.11
C LEU A 16 1.49 -2.04 12.19
N LEU A 17 1.40 -0.76 11.85
CA LEU A 17 1.68 0.33 12.79
C LEU A 17 0.70 0.33 13.96
N HIS A 18 -0.58 0.00 13.73
CA HIS A 18 -1.55 -0.18 14.80
C HIS A 18 -1.16 -1.35 15.73
N ALA A 19 -0.68 -2.47 15.19
CA ALA A 19 -0.21 -3.61 15.98
C ALA A 19 1.05 -3.25 16.79
N LEU A 20 2.00 -2.51 16.21
CA LEU A 20 3.18 -2.02 16.92
C LEU A 20 2.79 -1.10 18.08
N LEU A 21 1.94 -0.10 17.82
CA LEU A 21 1.43 0.79 18.87
C LEU A 21 0.70 0.01 19.95
N PHE A 22 -0.18 -0.93 19.57
CA PHE A 22 -0.90 -1.76 20.53
C PHE A 22 0.05 -2.56 21.42
N ASN A 23 1.05 -3.22 20.84
CA ASN A 23 2.00 -4.06 21.59
C ASN A 23 2.79 -3.22 22.60
N THR A 24 3.24 -2.03 22.23
CA THR A 24 3.98 -1.14 23.15
C THR A 24 3.17 -0.66 24.34
N LEU A 25 1.86 -0.44 24.16
CA LEU A 25 0.92 -0.09 25.24
C LEU A 25 0.54 -1.29 26.09
N SER A 26 0.58 -2.48 25.48
CA SER A 26 0.18 -3.72 26.13
C SER A 26 1.14 -4.15 27.26
N GLU A 27 2.37 -3.66 27.21
CA GLU A 27 3.44 -3.88 28.18
C GLU A 27 3.40 -2.85 29.33
N THR A 28 2.64 -1.76 29.21
CA THR A 28 2.58 -0.70 30.23
C THR A 28 1.43 -0.90 31.23
N THR A 29 0.20 -1.28 30.85
CA THR A 29 -0.83 -1.85 31.76
C THR A 29 -2.06 -2.49 31.05
N GLN A 30 -2.84 -3.34 31.75
CA GLN A 30 -4.14 -3.86 31.25
C GLN A 30 -5.22 -2.77 31.05
N VAL A 31 -5.12 -1.66 31.78
CA VAL A 31 -6.05 -0.51 31.67
C VAL A 31 -5.86 0.21 30.33
N GLU A 32 -4.60 0.41 29.93
CA GLU A 32 -4.24 0.98 28.63
C GLU A 32 -4.73 0.13 27.45
N LYS A 33 -4.71 -1.21 27.57
CA LYS A 33 -5.27 -2.10 26.53
C LYS A 33 -6.78 -1.89 26.35
N LYS A 34 -7.54 -1.82 27.46
CA LYS A 34 -9.00 -1.62 27.39
C LYS A 34 -9.33 -0.26 26.78
N GLN A 35 -8.62 0.79 27.21
CA GLN A 35 -8.76 2.14 26.67
C GLN A 35 -8.41 2.19 25.18
N PHE A 36 -7.27 1.65 24.75
CA PHE A 36 -6.86 1.62 23.34
C PHE A 36 -7.83 0.84 22.44
N ILE A 37 -8.39 -0.28 22.93
CA ILE A 37 -9.39 -1.07 22.20
C ILE A 37 -10.74 -0.32 22.11
N GLU A 38 -11.11 0.42 23.15
CA GLU A 38 -12.30 1.29 23.17
C GLU A 38 -12.14 2.50 22.24
N PHE A 39 -10.90 2.98 22.07
CA PHE A 39 -10.50 4.07 21.16
C PHE A 39 -10.36 3.64 19.68
N LYS A 40 -11.07 2.59 19.25
CA LYS A 40 -10.90 1.89 17.96
C LYS A 40 -11.09 2.72 16.67
N LYS A 41 -11.36 4.02 16.75
CA LYS A 41 -11.54 4.88 15.57
C LYS A 41 -10.69 6.15 15.70
N ASN A 42 -9.71 6.28 14.81
CA ASN A 42 -9.09 7.54 14.34
C ASN A 42 -7.76 8.01 14.96
N HIS A 43 -7.05 7.19 15.74
CA HIS A 43 -5.79 7.62 16.35
C HIS A 43 -4.56 7.41 15.50
N LEU A 44 -4.70 6.80 14.33
CA LEU A 44 -3.61 6.64 13.36
C LEU A 44 -4.15 7.01 11.98
N TYR A 45 -3.60 8.06 11.40
CA TYR A 45 -3.92 8.49 10.04
C TYR A 45 -2.63 8.73 9.26
N LYS A 46 -2.70 8.47 7.95
CA LYS A 46 -1.61 8.79 7.04
C LYS A 46 -1.59 10.29 6.79
N ASP A 47 -0.40 10.87 6.77
CA ASP A 47 -0.24 12.27 6.38
C ASP A 47 -0.67 12.50 4.93
N ARG A 48 -1.02 13.76 4.62
CA ARG A 48 -1.46 14.15 3.28
C ARG A 48 -0.31 14.48 2.34
N ASP A 49 0.87 14.79 2.88
CA ASP A 49 2.06 14.96 2.06
C ASP A 49 2.53 13.59 1.57
N ASN A 50 2.53 13.40 0.26
CA ASN A 50 2.97 12.16 -0.38
C ASN A 50 4.49 12.13 -0.57
N SER A 51 5.24 13.17 -0.17
CA SER A 51 6.70 13.18 -0.26
C SER A 51 7.35 12.03 0.50
N LYS A 52 6.66 11.52 1.53
CA LYS A 52 7.07 10.43 2.41
C LYS A 52 5.86 9.62 2.85
N ILE A 53 6.10 8.38 3.25
CA ILE A 53 5.06 7.56 3.88
C ILE A 53 5.10 7.79 5.39
N LEU A 54 4.33 8.78 5.83
CA LEU A 54 4.26 9.22 7.23
C LEU A 54 2.87 8.92 7.81
N TYR A 55 2.85 8.38 9.03
CA TYR A 55 1.64 8.23 9.82
C TYR A 55 1.75 9.03 11.10
N ILE A 56 0.63 9.64 11.49
CA ILE A 56 0.54 10.49 12.67
C ILE A 56 -0.39 9.80 13.66
N SER A 57 0.09 9.68 14.90
CA SER A 57 -0.67 9.13 16.01
C SER A 57 -0.88 10.13 17.13
N GLY A 58 -2.14 10.26 17.54
CA GLY A 58 -2.59 11.10 18.66
C GLY A 58 -2.70 10.37 19.99
N VAL A 59 -2.22 9.11 20.08
CA VAL A 59 -2.48 8.23 21.22
C VAL A 59 -1.97 8.79 22.56
N ALA A 60 -0.80 9.45 22.56
CA ALA A 60 -0.22 10.00 23.79
C ALA A 60 -1.07 11.14 24.39
N GLN A 61 -1.67 11.98 23.54
CA GLN A 61 -2.59 13.05 23.97
C GLN A 61 -3.91 12.53 24.53
N GLN A 62 -4.27 11.30 24.18
CA GLN A 62 -5.46 10.67 24.75
C GLN A 62 -5.17 10.00 26.07
N LEU A 63 -4.04 9.30 26.16
CA LEU A 63 -3.58 8.69 27.40
C LEU A 63 -3.26 9.76 28.46
N SER A 64 -2.81 10.96 28.08
CA SER A 64 -2.60 12.05 29.04
C SER A 64 -3.89 12.57 29.68
N LYS A 65 -5.07 12.22 29.15
CA LYS A 65 -6.35 12.56 29.78
C LYS A 65 -6.73 11.55 30.86
N SER A 66 -6.27 10.32 30.76
CA SER A 66 -6.53 9.25 31.73
C SER A 66 -5.41 9.09 32.76
N HIS A 67 -4.18 9.47 32.41
CA HIS A 67 -3.03 9.50 33.30
C HIS A 67 -2.69 10.96 33.63
N ASN A 68 -2.51 11.31 34.91
CA ASN A 68 -2.05 12.63 35.36
C ASN A 68 -0.56 12.88 34.98
N SER A 69 -0.20 12.63 33.73
CA SER A 69 1.14 12.75 33.15
C SER A 69 1.06 13.60 31.89
N THR A 70 2.16 14.24 31.51
CA THR A 70 2.13 15.07 30.30
C THR A 70 2.10 14.17 29.06
N ALA A 71 1.39 14.63 28.02
CA ALA A 71 1.35 13.92 26.74
C ALA A 71 2.75 13.75 26.11
N MET A 72 3.68 14.65 26.42
CA MET A 72 5.07 14.55 25.99
C MET A 72 5.80 13.39 26.68
N ASP A 73 5.65 13.24 28.00
CA ASP A 73 6.28 12.13 28.74
C ASP A 73 5.77 10.77 28.25
N ILE A 74 4.47 10.68 27.98
CA ILE A 74 3.85 9.46 27.42
C ILE A 74 4.38 9.21 26.01
N ALA A 75 4.45 10.24 25.17
CA ALA A 75 4.99 10.11 23.81
C ALA A 75 6.46 9.67 23.82
N ASP A 76 7.28 10.20 24.72
CA ASP A 76 8.70 9.83 24.88
C ASP A 76 8.87 8.39 25.34
N SER A 77 8.03 7.92 26.27
CA SER A 77 8.01 6.52 26.68
C SER A 77 7.66 5.59 25.52
N ILE A 78 6.63 5.94 24.73
CA ILE A 78 6.22 5.17 23.55
C ILE A 78 7.32 5.18 22.49
N ARG A 79 7.94 6.32 22.21
CA ARG A 79 9.05 6.44 21.25
C ARG A 79 10.22 5.56 21.64
N ALA A 80 10.66 5.62 22.90
CA ALA A 80 11.80 4.81 23.36
C ALA A 80 11.56 3.31 23.15
N LYS A 81 10.35 2.82 23.45
CA LYS A 81 9.96 1.43 23.22
C LYS A 81 9.89 1.08 21.72
N LEU A 82 9.19 1.90 20.93
CA LEU A 82 9.06 1.65 19.49
C LEU A 82 10.41 1.67 18.78
N SER A 83 11.31 2.59 19.13
CA SER A 83 12.65 2.63 18.56
C SER A 83 13.48 1.39 18.91
N ALA A 84 13.27 0.79 20.09
CA ALA A 84 13.94 -0.44 20.48
C ALA A 84 13.42 -1.68 19.73
N THR A 85 12.11 -1.74 19.46
CA THR A 85 11.45 -2.93 18.89
C THR A 85 11.28 -2.87 17.37
N SER A 86 11.25 -1.68 16.76
CA SER A 86 10.79 -1.48 15.37
C SER A 86 11.61 -0.45 14.57
N GLY A 87 12.87 -0.23 14.96
CA GLY A 87 13.76 0.72 14.29
C GLY A 87 14.08 0.37 12.83
N ASP A 88 13.85 -0.88 12.43
CA ASP A 88 13.92 -1.37 11.06
C ASP A 88 12.66 -1.02 10.23
N VAL A 89 11.49 -0.91 10.87
CA VAL A 89 10.20 -0.63 10.23
C VAL A 89 9.95 0.86 10.03
N CYS A 90 10.12 1.66 11.10
CA CYS A 90 9.81 3.08 11.05
C CYS A 90 10.71 3.93 11.96
N GLN A 91 10.95 5.16 11.53
CA GLN A 91 11.56 6.20 12.35
C GLN A 91 10.45 6.91 13.14
N VAL A 92 10.66 7.02 14.45
CA VAL A 92 9.69 7.63 15.36
C VAL A 92 10.16 9.01 15.79
N LYS A 93 9.34 10.03 15.54
CA LYS A 93 9.59 11.43 15.96
C LYS A 93 8.43 11.91 16.81
N ILE A 94 8.70 12.72 17.83
CA ILE A 94 7.67 13.34 18.65
C ILE A 94 7.56 14.80 18.27
N VAL A 95 6.32 15.25 18.09
CA VAL A 95 6.01 16.64 17.76
C VAL A 95 5.07 17.20 18.84
N PRO A 96 5.34 18.39 19.42
CA PRO A 96 4.45 19.00 20.40
C PRO A 96 3.01 19.14 19.88
N PRO A 97 1.98 18.97 20.74
CA PRO A 97 2.03 18.73 22.18
C PRO A 97 2.06 17.23 22.58
N GLY A 98 2.55 16.34 21.72
CA GLY A 98 2.57 14.88 21.98
C GLY A 98 2.05 14.05 20.82
N TRP A 99 2.21 14.52 19.58
CA TRP A 99 1.98 13.74 18.37
C TRP A 99 3.16 12.80 18.13
N ILE A 100 2.84 11.56 17.74
CA ILE A 100 3.84 10.55 17.39
C ILE A 100 3.84 10.39 15.87
N TYR A 101 4.94 10.77 15.25
CA TYR A 101 5.17 10.70 13.82
C TYR A 101 5.94 9.41 13.51
N LEU A 102 5.39 8.59 12.63
CA LEU A 102 5.90 7.28 12.24
C LEU A 102 6.22 7.31 10.75
N GLU A 103 7.48 7.57 10.41
CA GLU A 103 7.99 7.64 9.03
C GLU A 103 8.55 6.27 8.64
N LEU A 104 8.02 5.63 7.59
CA LEU A 104 8.51 4.31 7.19
C LEU A 104 9.94 4.37 6.66
N THR A 105 10.74 3.36 6.98
CA THR A 105 12.12 3.27 6.47
C THR A 105 12.13 2.80 5.01
N PRO A 106 13.13 3.24 4.20
CA PRO A 106 13.30 2.74 2.85
C PRO A 106 13.46 1.21 2.76
N PRO A 107 14.24 0.53 3.63
CA PRO A 107 14.35 -0.94 3.61
C PRO A 107 13.03 -1.66 3.88
N PHE A 108 12.22 -1.15 4.81
CA PHE A 108 10.89 -1.70 5.06
C PHE A 108 9.98 -1.54 3.84
N LEU A 109 9.95 -0.34 3.24
CA LEU A 109 9.17 -0.09 2.03
C LEU A 109 9.60 -1.00 0.87
N ALA A 110 10.90 -1.21 0.66
CA ALA A 110 11.40 -2.14 -0.35
C ALA A 110 10.92 -3.58 -0.11
N THR A 111 10.98 -4.03 1.13
CA THR A 111 10.49 -5.37 1.51
C THR A 111 8.98 -5.49 1.29
N TRP A 112 8.22 -4.46 1.69
CA TRP A 112 6.77 -4.40 1.49
C TRP A 112 6.39 -4.40 0.00
N LEU A 113 7.07 -3.60 -0.83
CA LEU A 113 6.87 -3.56 -2.28
C LEU A 113 7.19 -4.90 -2.93
N GLN A 114 8.29 -5.55 -2.51
CA GLN A 114 8.67 -6.85 -3.02
C GLN A 114 7.59 -7.90 -2.72
N HIS A 115 7.01 -7.90 -1.52
CA HIS A 115 5.90 -8.80 -1.19
C HIS A 115 4.66 -8.55 -2.06
N LEU A 116 4.33 -7.29 -2.34
CA LEU A 116 3.21 -6.96 -3.22
C LEU A 116 3.44 -7.45 -4.66
N VAL A 117 4.66 -7.34 -5.17
CA VAL A 117 5.03 -7.85 -6.50
C VAL A 117 5.09 -9.38 -6.55
N MET A 118 5.45 -10.06 -5.46
CA MET A 118 5.50 -11.52 -5.43
C MET A 118 4.13 -12.21 -5.34
N GLY A 119 3.05 -11.45 -5.14
CA GLY A 119 1.70 -11.98 -5.35
C GLY A 119 1.07 -12.62 -4.11
N CYS A 120 1.19 -11.99 -2.94
CA CYS A 120 0.38 -12.37 -1.79
C CYS A 120 -1.13 -12.13 -1.97
N LEU A 121 -1.60 -11.55 -3.08
CA LEU A 121 -3.02 -11.29 -3.36
C LEU A 121 -3.78 -12.50 -3.92
N GLU A 122 -3.12 -13.64 -4.12
CA GLU A 122 -3.73 -14.82 -4.75
C GLU A 122 -3.61 -16.04 -3.83
N GLN A 123 -4.70 -16.33 -3.12
CA GLN A 123 -5.05 -17.73 -2.89
C GLN A 123 -6.27 -18.04 -3.74
N ASP A 124 -6.21 -19.19 -4.42
CA ASP A 124 -7.35 -19.94 -4.96
C ASP A 124 -8.35 -20.25 -3.83
N GLY A 125 -9.06 -19.23 -3.37
CA GLY A 125 -10.22 -19.35 -2.52
C GLY A 125 -11.42 -19.39 -3.43
N LYS A 126 -12.02 -20.58 -3.60
CA LYS A 126 -13.32 -20.84 -4.22
C LYS A 126 -14.14 -19.57 -4.40
N MET A 127 -14.49 -19.29 -5.65
CA MET A 127 -15.48 -18.31 -6.10
C MET A 127 -16.71 -18.38 -5.18
N GLY A 128 -16.62 -17.68 -4.07
CA GLY A 128 -17.69 -17.52 -3.12
C GLY A 128 -18.66 -16.66 -3.88
N LYS A 129 -19.77 -17.25 -4.31
CA LYS A 129 -20.99 -16.51 -4.55
C LYS A 129 -21.39 -15.90 -3.20
N GLU A 130 -20.63 -14.91 -2.72
CA GLU A 130 -21.21 -13.89 -1.89
C GLU A 130 -22.27 -13.28 -2.79
N GLU A 131 -23.51 -13.38 -2.33
CA GLU A 131 -24.66 -12.75 -2.94
C GLU A 131 -24.21 -11.35 -3.32
N ILE A 132 -24.08 -11.13 -4.63
CA ILE A 132 -23.92 -9.83 -5.22
C ILE A 132 -25.20 -9.10 -4.78
N ASN A 133 -25.15 -8.45 -3.63
CA ASN A 133 -25.99 -7.31 -3.34
C ASN A 133 -25.49 -6.26 -4.33
N SER A 134 -25.92 -6.43 -5.58
CA SER A 134 -25.86 -5.43 -6.64
C SER A 134 -26.80 -4.32 -6.19
N GLN A 135 -26.34 -3.54 -5.21
CA GLN A 135 -26.43 -2.11 -5.40
C GLN A 135 -25.61 -1.85 -6.65
N PHE A 136 -26.26 -1.92 -7.81
CA PHE A 136 -25.82 -1.25 -9.02
C PHE A 136 -25.65 0.22 -8.63
N LYS A 137 -24.49 0.56 -8.07
CA LYS A 137 -24.13 1.94 -7.83
C LYS A 137 -24.01 2.54 -9.22
N ASP A 138 -24.69 3.66 -9.43
CA ASP A 138 -24.57 4.49 -10.62
C ASP A 138 -23.11 4.96 -10.74
N HIS A 139 -22.27 4.10 -11.29
CA HIS A 139 -20.88 4.40 -11.52
C HIS A 139 -20.82 5.30 -12.73
N ASN A 140 -20.21 6.47 -12.58
CA ASN A 140 -19.92 7.33 -13.72
C ASN A 140 -19.10 6.51 -14.76
N PRO A 141 -19.63 6.29 -15.98
CA PRO A 141 -19.01 5.42 -16.98
C PRO A 141 -17.66 5.95 -17.45
N ALA A 142 -17.48 7.28 -17.51
CA ALA A 142 -16.21 7.89 -17.89
C ALA A 142 -15.10 7.57 -16.87
N ASN A 143 -15.44 7.57 -15.58
CA ASN A 143 -14.49 7.21 -14.52
C ASN A 143 -14.14 5.72 -14.58
N ILE A 144 -15.11 4.84 -14.84
CA ILE A 144 -14.84 3.41 -14.99
C ILE A 144 -13.93 3.17 -16.19
N PHE A 145 -14.22 3.79 -17.32
CA PHE A 145 -13.39 3.68 -18.52
C PHE A 145 -11.95 4.16 -18.26
N ALA A 146 -11.77 5.30 -17.58
CA ALA A 146 -10.44 5.79 -17.22
C ALA A 146 -9.67 4.77 -16.36
N VAL A 147 -10.34 4.13 -15.41
CA VAL A 147 -9.72 3.10 -14.56
C VAL A 147 -9.37 1.84 -15.36
N GLN A 148 -10.25 1.39 -16.24
CA GLN A 148 -10.00 0.25 -17.13
C GLN A 148 -8.84 0.54 -18.09
N TYR A 149 -8.77 1.75 -18.66
CA TYR A 149 -7.69 2.18 -19.53
C TYR A 149 -6.34 2.17 -18.79
N SER A 150 -6.29 2.72 -17.57
CA SER A 150 -5.09 2.64 -16.74
C SER A 150 -4.65 1.20 -16.48
N HIS A 151 -5.59 0.30 -16.18
CA HIS A 151 -5.29 -1.13 -15.99
C HIS A 151 -4.72 -1.76 -17.26
N ALA A 152 -5.41 -1.61 -18.40
CA ALA A 152 -4.97 -2.13 -19.69
C ALA A 152 -3.58 -1.60 -20.07
N ARG A 153 -3.35 -0.31 -19.83
CA ARG A 153 -2.05 0.32 -20.03
C ARG A 153 -0.97 -0.32 -19.18
N CYS A 154 -1.21 -0.57 -17.89
CA CYS A 154 -0.25 -1.31 -17.07
C CYS A 154 0.06 -2.69 -17.67
N CYS A 155 -0.96 -3.41 -18.18
CA CYS A 155 -0.76 -4.71 -18.81
C CYS A 155 0.21 -4.62 -20.00
N SER A 156 0.00 -3.67 -20.89
CA SER A 156 0.90 -3.45 -22.04
C SER A 156 2.33 -3.11 -21.60
N LEU A 157 2.48 -2.26 -20.57
CA LEU A 157 3.79 -1.84 -20.06
C LEU A 157 4.56 -3.01 -19.41
N ILE A 158 3.86 -3.87 -18.66
CA ILE A 158 4.43 -5.07 -18.04
C ILE A 158 4.89 -6.05 -19.13
N LEU A 159 4.04 -6.28 -20.13
CA LEU A 159 4.38 -7.15 -21.26
C LEU A 159 5.59 -6.63 -22.03
N LEU A 160 5.64 -5.32 -22.29
CA LEU A 160 6.79 -4.70 -22.94
C LEU A 160 8.06 -4.82 -22.08
N GLY A 161 7.95 -4.62 -20.76
CA GLY A 161 9.07 -4.83 -19.83
C GLY A 161 9.61 -6.26 -19.88
N HIS A 162 8.72 -7.25 -20.04
CA HIS A 162 9.11 -8.64 -20.21
C HIS A 162 9.80 -8.92 -21.55
N GLN A 163 9.21 -8.46 -22.66
CA GLN A 163 9.76 -8.60 -24.01
C GLN A 163 11.14 -7.93 -24.15
N GLU A 164 11.32 -6.80 -23.49
CA GLU A 164 12.57 -6.02 -23.49
C GLU A 164 13.63 -6.56 -22.50
N GLY A 165 13.33 -7.65 -21.80
CA GLY A 165 14.23 -8.31 -20.85
C GLY A 165 14.46 -7.56 -19.54
N LEU A 166 13.64 -6.53 -19.24
CA LEU A 166 13.73 -5.80 -17.97
C LEU A 166 13.22 -6.64 -16.79
N ILE A 167 12.19 -7.45 -17.01
CA ILE A 167 11.62 -8.35 -16.01
C ILE A 167 11.35 -9.72 -16.62
N GLN A 168 11.29 -10.75 -15.78
CA GLN A 168 10.92 -12.10 -16.22
C GLN A 168 9.60 -12.51 -15.57
N LEU A 169 8.60 -12.76 -16.41
CA LEU A 169 7.29 -13.24 -16.01
C LEU A 169 7.27 -14.76 -16.03
N ARG A 170 6.43 -15.37 -15.19
CA ARG A 170 6.20 -16.81 -15.20
C ARG A 170 5.46 -17.21 -16.49
N GLU A 171 6.06 -18.10 -17.26
CA GLU A 171 5.42 -18.71 -18.44
C GLU A 171 4.61 -19.97 -18.05
N PRO A 172 3.54 -20.31 -18.81
CA PRO A 172 3.00 -19.58 -19.95
C PRO A 172 2.25 -18.32 -19.52
N LEU A 173 2.41 -17.21 -20.25
CA LEU A 173 1.68 -15.95 -20.01
C LEU A 173 0.18 -16.24 -20.15
N PRO A 174 -0.58 -16.28 -19.05
CA PRO A 174 -1.91 -16.79 -19.12
C PRO A 174 -2.84 -15.64 -19.50
N TYR A 175 -3.19 -15.56 -20.78
CA TYR A 175 -4.23 -14.64 -21.27
C TYR A 175 -5.48 -14.82 -20.38
N ASN A 176 -5.93 -13.73 -19.75
CA ASN A 176 -7.09 -13.66 -18.84
C ASN A 176 -6.98 -14.34 -17.46
N HIS A 177 -5.82 -14.78 -17.00
CA HIS A 177 -5.70 -15.43 -15.67
C HIS A 177 -5.31 -14.43 -14.57
N PRO A 178 -5.74 -14.64 -13.30
CA PRO A 178 -5.33 -13.82 -12.15
C PRO A 178 -3.80 -13.66 -12.06
N ALA A 179 -3.06 -14.76 -12.23
CA ALA A 179 -1.59 -14.83 -12.17
C ALA A 179 -0.79 -13.97 -13.17
N PHE A 180 -1.41 -13.08 -13.94
CA PHE A 180 -0.67 -12.18 -14.82
C PHE A 180 0.23 -11.23 -14.02
N GLY A 181 1.44 -10.99 -14.53
CA GLY A 181 2.44 -10.16 -13.85
C GLY A 181 3.13 -10.85 -12.68
N GLN A 182 2.97 -12.17 -12.47
CA GLN A 182 3.79 -12.92 -11.50
C GLN A 182 5.25 -12.98 -11.98
N LEU A 183 6.15 -12.36 -11.22
CA LEU A 183 7.59 -12.45 -11.46
C LEU A 183 8.12 -13.83 -11.10
N LEU A 184 9.19 -14.24 -11.77
CA LEU A 184 9.98 -15.39 -11.33
C LEU A 184 10.62 -15.09 -9.96
N PRO A 185 10.50 -15.97 -8.95
CA PRO A 185 11.01 -15.74 -7.59
C PRO A 185 12.52 -15.46 -7.51
N GLN A 186 13.27 -15.82 -8.55
CA GLN A 186 14.73 -15.70 -8.60
C GLN A 186 15.22 -14.29 -8.97
N GLN A 187 14.33 -13.35 -9.30
CA GLN A 187 14.69 -11.98 -9.69
C GLN A 187 13.89 -10.96 -8.86
N PRO A 188 14.36 -10.61 -7.64
CA PRO A 188 13.75 -9.54 -6.87
C PRO A 188 13.95 -8.20 -7.59
N ILE A 189 12.99 -7.30 -7.45
CA ILE A 189 13.12 -5.96 -8.01
C ILE A 189 14.13 -5.17 -7.17
N PRO A 190 15.11 -4.48 -7.79
CA PRO A 190 16.09 -3.68 -7.09
C PRO A 190 15.48 -2.34 -6.61
N TRP A 191 14.68 -2.41 -5.54
CA TRP A 191 14.01 -1.24 -4.96
C TRP A 191 14.97 -0.25 -4.30
N LEU A 192 16.12 -0.71 -3.83
CA LEU A 192 17.10 0.07 -3.08
C LEU A 192 18.35 0.34 -3.90
N ASN A 193 18.91 1.53 -3.74
CA ASN A 193 20.23 1.89 -4.25
C ASN A 193 21.34 1.43 -3.28
N HIS A 194 22.60 1.71 -3.64
CA HIS A 194 23.76 1.36 -2.83
C HIS A 194 23.75 1.98 -1.42
N ASP A 195 23.07 3.12 -1.23
CA ASP A 195 22.92 3.83 0.05
C ASP A 195 21.75 3.32 0.89
N LYS A 196 21.11 2.20 0.48
CA LYS A 196 19.89 1.64 1.10
C LYS A 196 18.71 2.62 1.11
N GLN A 197 18.68 3.56 0.17
CA GLN A 197 17.53 4.43 -0.11
C GLN A 197 16.71 3.87 -1.25
N LEU A 198 15.43 4.22 -1.32
CA LEU A 198 14.60 3.85 -2.47
C LEU A 198 15.15 4.50 -3.74
N CYS A 199 15.20 3.74 -4.83
CA CYS A 199 15.56 4.26 -6.16
C CYS A 199 14.53 5.29 -6.69
N LEU A 200 13.32 5.29 -6.12
CA LEU A 200 12.16 6.09 -6.49
C LEU A 200 12.21 7.47 -5.81
N ASN A 201 12.75 8.47 -6.50
CA ASN A 201 13.06 9.78 -5.93
C ASN A 201 12.20 10.93 -6.45
N LEU A 202 11.59 10.80 -7.63
CA LEU A 202 10.73 11.81 -8.23
C LEU A 202 9.43 11.94 -7.44
N SER A 203 8.85 13.15 -7.42
CA SER A 203 7.60 13.41 -6.71
C SER A 203 6.47 12.52 -7.19
N THR A 204 6.34 12.30 -8.50
CA THR A 204 5.30 11.44 -9.07
C THR A 204 5.46 9.96 -8.74
N GLU A 205 6.69 9.47 -8.55
CA GLU A 205 6.95 8.10 -8.08
C GLU A 205 6.50 7.94 -6.63
N LYS A 206 6.81 8.94 -5.80
CA LYS A 206 6.40 9.01 -4.39
C LYS A 206 4.89 9.15 -4.26
N ASP A 207 4.26 9.96 -5.11
CA ASP A 207 2.80 10.08 -5.20
C ASP A 207 2.14 8.75 -5.52
N LEU A 208 2.64 8.02 -6.54
CA LEU A 208 2.12 6.70 -6.87
C LEU A 208 2.31 5.72 -5.71
N LEU A 209 3.52 5.63 -5.13
CA LEU A 209 3.80 4.81 -3.95
C LEU A 209 2.85 5.12 -2.79
N ALA A 210 2.61 6.41 -2.53
CA ALA A 210 1.69 6.88 -1.52
C ALA A 210 0.24 6.45 -1.79
N GLN A 211 -0.23 6.51 -3.04
CA GLN A 211 -1.55 6.00 -3.40
C GLN A 211 -1.63 4.47 -3.26
N LEU A 212 -0.59 3.72 -3.63
CA LEU A 212 -0.55 2.26 -3.46
C LEU A 212 -0.69 1.88 -1.98
N VAL A 213 0.08 2.52 -1.10
CA VAL A 213 -0.02 2.32 0.36
C VAL A 213 -1.43 2.63 0.85
N GLN A 214 -2.01 3.76 0.41
CA GLN A 214 -3.35 4.17 0.82
C GLN A 214 -4.42 3.15 0.39
N VAL A 215 -4.37 2.68 -0.86
CA VAL A 215 -5.32 1.69 -1.37
C VAL A 215 -5.19 0.38 -0.61
N VAL A 216 -3.98 -0.10 -0.33
CA VAL A 216 -3.78 -1.33 0.46
C VAL A 216 -4.32 -1.16 1.89
N ASP A 217 -4.06 -0.01 2.54
CA ASP A 217 -4.63 0.27 3.85
C ASP A 217 -6.15 0.32 3.84
N ASP A 218 -6.73 0.97 2.83
CA ASP A 218 -8.18 1.07 2.67
C ASP A 218 -8.80 -0.32 2.47
N LEU A 219 -8.16 -1.18 1.67
CA LEU A 219 -8.61 -2.55 1.42
C LEU A 219 -8.65 -3.41 2.69
N VAL A 220 -7.72 -3.21 3.61
CA VAL A 220 -7.57 -4.04 4.81
C VAL A 220 -8.25 -3.45 6.04
N CYS A 221 -8.17 -2.14 6.22
CA CYS A 221 -8.66 -1.43 7.39
C CYS A 221 -10.08 -0.87 7.23
N ALA A 222 -10.77 -1.12 6.11
CA ALA A 222 -12.18 -0.78 5.94
C ALA A 222 -13.06 -1.53 6.96
N SER A 223 -13.26 -0.93 8.14
CA SER A 223 -14.25 -1.40 9.10
C SER A 223 -15.64 -0.97 8.64
N THR A 224 -16.47 -1.93 8.22
CA THR A 224 -17.85 -1.80 7.72
C THR A 224 -18.01 -1.19 6.31
N SER A 225 -18.87 -1.81 5.50
CA SER A 225 -18.89 -1.80 4.03
C SER A 225 -19.24 -0.47 3.33
N ASP A 226 -19.48 0.62 4.05
CA ASP A 226 -20.09 1.83 3.47
C ASP A 226 -19.22 3.10 3.48
N ALA A 227 -17.99 3.07 4.02
CA ALA A 227 -17.21 4.30 4.18
C ALA A 227 -16.35 4.70 2.96
N ILE A 228 -15.93 3.74 2.12
CA ILE A 228 -14.94 4.00 1.06
C ILE A 228 -15.62 4.05 -0.31
N ASN A 229 -15.49 5.20 -0.97
CA ASN A 229 -15.86 5.33 -2.37
C ASN A 229 -14.76 4.69 -3.24
N TRP A 230 -14.93 3.39 -3.53
CA TRP A 230 -13.97 2.61 -4.32
C TRP A 230 -13.75 3.16 -5.72
N GLN A 231 -14.77 3.77 -6.34
CA GLN A 231 -14.62 4.40 -7.65
C GLN A 231 -13.68 5.60 -7.58
N LYS A 232 -13.81 6.42 -6.53
CA LYS A 232 -12.90 7.54 -6.28
C LYS A 232 -11.48 7.06 -5.93
N ALA A 233 -11.35 5.98 -5.17
CA ALA A 233 -10.05 5.40 -4.85
C ALA A 233 -9.34 4.86 -6.10
N ALA A 234 -10.06 4.11 -6.94
CA ALA A 234 -9.56 3.61 -8.22
C ALA A 234 -9.16 4.74 -9.16
N LEU A 235 -10.01 5.77 -9.29
CA LEU A 235 -9.73 6.93 -10.14
C LEU A 235 -8.48 7.69 -9.67
N LYS A 236 -8.30 7.89 -8.36
CA LYS A 236 -7.08 8.51 -7.81
C LYS A 236 -5.82 7.70 -8.12
N LEU A 237 -5.89 6.37 -7.99
CA LEU A 237 -4.78 5.49 -8.33
C LEU A 237 -4.44 5.57 -9.82
N SER A 238 -5.46 5.56 -10.69
CA SER A 238 -5.32 5.76 -12.14
C SER A 238 -4.66 7.09 -12.49
N GLN A 239 -5.08 8.19 -11.87
CA GLN A 239 -4.49 9.52 -12.09
C GLN A 239 -3.03 9.59 -11.61
N ALA A 240 -2.72 8.96 -10.48
CA ALA A 240 -1.34 8.88 -10.00
C ALA A 240 -0.45 8.08 -10.95
N LEU A 241 -0.97 6.97 -11.50
CA LEU A 241 -0.28 6.20 -12.54
C LEU A 241 -0.04 7.02 -13.81
N GLU A 242 -1.04 7.78 -14.27
CA GLU A 242 -0.92 8.60 -15.47
C GLU A 242 0.14 9.70 -15.29
N ASN A 243 0.13 10.40 -14.15
CA ASN A 243 1.15 11.39 -13.82
C ASN A 243 2.55 10.78 -13.74
N PHE A 244 2.66 9.61 -13.09
CA PHE A 244 3.89 8.82 -13.06
C PHE A 244 4.34 8.45 -14.47
N TRP A 245 3.46 7.91 -15.30
CA TRP A 245 3.78 7.45 -16.65
C TRP A 245 4.27 8.60 -17.55
N CYS A 246 3.60 9.75 -17.48
CA CYS A 246 3.96 10.92 -18.27
C CYS A 246 5.32 11.52 -17.89
N GLN A 247 5.73 11.40 -16.62
CA GLN A 247 6.91 12.08 -16.10
C GLN A 247 8.10 11.15 -15.82
N CYS A 248 7.86 9.85 -15.65
CA CYS A 248 8.87 8.86 -15.26
C CYS A 248 9.16 7.92 -16.43
N ARG A 249 10.25 8.18 -17.17
CA ARG A 249 10.68 7.32 -18.28
C ARG A 249 11.12 5.94 -17.77
N ILE A 250 10.53 4.87 -18.28
CA ILE A 250 10.97 3.49 -17.99
C ILE A 250 11.97 3.01 -19.05
N TRP A 251 11.70 3.34 -20.32
CA TRP A 251 12.52 2.96 -21.47
C TRP A 251 13.47 4.08 -21.91
N GLY A 252 14.20 3.82 -23.00
CA GLY A 252 15.21 4.72 -23.55
C GLY A 252 16.45 4.78 -22.65
N ASP A 253 16.96 5.98 -22.41
CA ASP A 253 18.17 6.21 -21.62
C ASP A 253 18.12 5.54 -20.24
N VAL A 254 16.95 5.53 -19.59
CA VAL A 254 16.81 4.91 -18.25
C VAL A 254 17.06 3.41 -18.32
N LYS A 255 16.53 2.71 -19.32
CA LYS A 255 16.79 1.27 -19.51
C LYS A 255 18.29 0.99 -19.75
N ILE A 256 18.98 1.87 -20.48
CA ILE A 256 20.37 1.68 -20.90
C ILE A 256 21.34 1.99 -19.75
N TYR A 257 21.14 3.13 -19.08
CA TYR A 257 22.09 3.68 -18.10
C TYR A 257 21.68 3.43 -16.65
N SER A 258 20.43 3.04 -16.38
CA SER A 258 19.90 2.82 -15.03
C SER A 258 18.85 1.71 -15.01
N PRO A 259 19.20 0.48 -15.43
CA PRO A 259 18.25 -0.63 -15.57
C PRO A 259 17.54 -0.96 -14.25
N GLU A 260 18.19 -0.78 -13.09
CA GLU A 260 17.61 -1.01 -11.78
C GLU A 260 16.44 -0.03 -11.50
N LEU A 261 16.60 1.23 -11.90
CA LEU A 261 15.53 2.22 -11.78
C LEU A 261 14.37 1.88 -12.74
N ALA A 262 14.67 1.45 -13.96
CA ALA A 262 13.64 0.98 -14.90
C ALA A 262 12.86 -0.21 -14.32
N GLN A 263 13.55 -1.17 -13.70
CA GLN A 263 12.94 -2.31 -13.01
C GLN A 263 12.09 -1.90 -11.81
N ALA A 264 12.59 -1.00 -10.95
CA ALA A 264 11.83 -0.48 -9.81
C ALA A 264 10.53 0.23 -10.26
N ARG A 265 10.61 1.03 -11.33
CA ARG A 265 9.44 1.67 -11.94
C ARG A 265 8.45 0.66 -12.50
N LEU A 266 8.92 -0.38 -13.20
CA LEU A 266 8.06 -1.49 -13.64
C LEU A 266 7.43 -2.23 -12.46
N GLY A 267 8.13 -2.36 -11.34
CA GLY A 267 7.57 -2.89 -10.11
C GLY A 267 6.35 -2.11 -9.61
N LEU A 268 6.41 -0.78 -9.62
CA LEU A 268 5.23 0.05 -9.30
C LEU A 268 4.08 -0.20 -10.28
N VAL A 269 4.37 -0.38 -11.58
CA VAL A 269 3.36 -0.71 -12.59
C VAL A 269 2.71 -2.06 -12.31
N ILE A 270 3.48 -3.08 -11.93
CA ILE A 270 2.96 -4.42 -11.56
C ILE A 270 2.02 -4.33 -10.36
N ILE A 271 2.41 -3.64 -9.30
CA ILE A 271 1.56 -3.48 -8.11
C ILE A 271 0.28 -2.72 -8.48
N THR A 272 0.42 -1.63 -9.25
CA THR A 272 -0.72 -0.82 -9.70
C THR A 272 -1.70 -1.65 -10.52
N GLN A 273 -1.21 -2.44 -11.47
CA GLN A 273 -2.03 -3.33 -12.29
C GLN A 273 -2.89 -4.26 -11.42
N ARG A 274 -2.27 -4.91 -10.43
CA ARG A 274 -2.98 -5.85 -9.54
C ARG A 274 -4.02 -5.16 -8.68
N LEU A 275 -3.69 -4.00 -8.11
CA LEU A 275 -4.65 -3.24 -7.30
C LEU A 275 -5.80 -2.72 -8.16
N LEU A 276 -5.53 -2.18 -9.35
CA LEU A 276 -6.60 -1.74 -10.26
C LEU A 276 -7.50 -2.90 -10.69
N ARG A 277 -6.93 -4.07 -11.01
CA ARG A 277 -7.70 -5.28 -11.30
C ARG A 277 -8.60 -5.65 -10.13
N PHE A 278 -8.05 -5.70 -8.92
CA PHE A 278 -8.80 -6.03 -7.72
C PHE A 278 -9.93 -5.01 -7.45
N LEU A 279 -9.65 -3.72 -7.60
CA LEU A 279 -10.67 -2.67 -7.45
C LEU A 279 -11.78 -2.78 -8.50
N LEU A 280 -11.44 -3.02 -9.77
CA LEU A 280 -12.40 -3.18 -10.86
C LEU A 280 -13.30 -4.41 -10.63
N VAL A 281 -12.70 -5.58 -10.40
CA VAL A 281 -13.42 -6.85 -10.32
C VAL A 281 -14.11 -7.02 -8.97
N GLU A 282 -13.38 -6.90 -7.87
CA GLU A 282 -13.87 -7.27 -6.53
C GLU A 282 -14.62 -6.14 -5.82
N LYS A 283 -14.31 -4.88 -6.13
CA LYS A 283 -14.94 -3.72 -5.46
C LYS A 283 -15.97 -2.98 -6.30
N LEU A 284 -15.79 -2.93 -7.61
CA LEU A 284 -16.69 -2.23 -8.53
C LEU A 284 -17.58 -3.18 -9.35
N GLY A 285 -17.29 -4.49 -9.35
CA GLY A 285 -18.08 -5.48 -10.09
C GLY A 285 -18.03 -5.31 -11.61
N VAL A 286 -16.96 -4.70 -12.14
CA VAL A 286 -16.76 -4.46 -13.58
C VAL A 286 -15.56 -5.25 -14.10
N THR A 287 -15.46 -5.38 -15.41
CA THR A 287 -14.34 -6.08 -16.05
C THR A 287 -13.05 -5.26 -15.96
N ALA A 288 -11.92 -5.96 -15.86
CA ALA A 288 -10.59 -5.38 -15.98
C ALA A 288 -9.97 -5.83 -17.32
N PRO A 289 -10.22 -5.10 -18.42
CA PRO A 289 -9.78 -5.51 -19.74
C PRO A 289 -8.27 -5.49 -19.85
N TRP A 290 -7.73 -6.43 -20.63
CA TRP A 290 -6.31 -6.52 -20.90
C TRP A 290 -5.81 -5.41 -21.84
N GLU A 291 -6.62 -5.07 -22.84
CA GLU A 291 -6.33 -4.07 -23.88
C GLU A 291 -7.58 -3.21 -24.07
N LEU A 292 -7.37 -1.93 -24.36
CA LEU A 292 -8.40 -0.94 -24.69
C LEU A 292 -7.88 0.02 -25.75
#